data_AF-A0A212CGL5-F1
#
_entry.id   AF-A0A212CGL5-F1
#
_cell.length_a   1.000
_cell.length_b   1.000
_cell.length_c   1.000
_cell.angle_alpha   90.00
_cell.angle_beta   90.00
_cell.angle_gamma   90.00
#
_symmetry.space_group_name_H-M   'P 1'
#
loop_
_entity.id
_entity.type
_entity.pdbx_description
1 polymer ?
#
loop_
_entity_poly.entity_id
_entity_poly.type
_entity_poly.pdbx_seq_one_letter_code
_entity_poly.pdbx_strand_id
1 'polypeptide(L)'
;MDLSAEFKRWKAQCLSKVDLSRKGSVDEDVLEIVQLLNGQEQFFTTSSCAGRIILLDGSINGSEVQKQNCSWLLVTHKACVKDDVVVALRRANGDAILKFEPLVLHVQCRQLQDARILHSVAIDSGFRNSGITVGKRGKIML
;
A
#
# COMPACT_ATOMS: atom_id res chain seq x y z
N MET A 1 -20.34 -10.17 -21.06
CA MET A 1 -20.01 -8.94 -20.32
C MET A 1 -18.62 -8.53 -20.78
N ASP A 2 -18.43 -7.30 -21.27
CA ASP A 2 -17.14 -6.85 -21.80
C ASP A 2 -16.20 -6.40 -20.65
N LEU A 3 -15.30 -7.30 -20.25
CA LEU A 3 -14.32 -7.07 -19.17
C LEU A 3 -13.36 -5.92 -19.49
N SER A 4 -13.11 -5.64 -20.78
CA SER A 4 -12.23 -4.54 -21.21
C SER A 4 -12.89 -3.18 -20.98
N ALA A 5 -14.17 -3.03 -21.37
CA ALA A 5 -14.93 -1.82 -21.08
C ALA A 5 -15.11 -1.60 -19.56
N GLU A 6 -15.30 -2.68 -18.80
CA GLU A 6 -15.40 -2.61 -17.33
C GLU A 6 -14.07 -2.16 -16.69
N PHE A 7 -12.93 -2.71 -17.16
CA PHE A 7 -11.61 -2.29 -16.72
C PHE A 7 -11.34 -0.81 -16.97
N LYS A 8 -11.61 -0.32 -18.19
CA LYS A 8 -11.45 1.11 -18.54
C LYS A 8 -12.28 2.00 -17.62
N ARG A 9 -13.50 1.59 -17.29
CA ARG A 9 -14.37 2.30 -16.35
C ARG A 9 -13.80 2.32 -14.93
N TRP A 10 -13.31 1.18 -14.42
CA TRP A 10 -12.68 1.11 -13.11
C TRP A 10 -11.42 1.96 -13.03
N LYS A 11 -10.59 1.93 -14.06
CA LYS A 11 -9.39 2.76 -14.16
C LYS A 11 -9.75 4.25 -14.08
N ALA A 12 -10.66 4.71 -14.95
CA ALA A 12 -11.10 6.11 -14.95
C ALA A 12 -11.66 6.53 -13.57
N GLN A 13 -12.49 5.68 -12.96
CA GLN A 13 -13.06 5.94 -11.64
C GLN A 13 -12.01 5.96 -10.52
N CYS A 14 -10.98 5.12 -10.61
CA CYS A 14 -9.93 5.07 -9.59
C CYS A 14 -9.04 6.29 -9.67
N LEU A 15 -8.62 6.68 -10.88
CA LEU A 15 -7.72 7.82 -11.11
C LEU A 15 -8.41 9.18 -10.90
N SER A 16 -9.74 9.24 -10.92
CA SER A 16 -10.48 10.47 -10.62
C SER A 16 -10.69 10.71 -9.11
N LYS A 17 -10.36 9.75 -8.24
CA LYS A 17 -10.59 9.87 -6.79
C LYS A 17 -9.47 10.64 -6.11
N VAL A 18 -9.85 11.35 -5.06
CA VAL A 18 -8.91 11.94 -4.09
C VAL A 18 -8.28 10.82 -3.27
N ASP A 19 -7.01 10.99 -2.89
CA ASP A 19 -6.27 10.07 -2.05
C ASP A 19 -6.94 9.92 -0.67
N LEU A 20 -7.21 8.67 -0.27
CA LEU A 20 -7.89 8.32 0.98
C LEU A 20 -6.93 7.85 2.09
N SER A 21 -5.62 7.89 1.85
CA SER A 21 -4.61 7.62 2.88
C SER A 21 -4.66 8.67 3.99
N ARG A 22 -4.16 8.34 5.18
CA ARG A 22 -4.04 9.32 6.28
C ARG A 22 -3.16 10.52 5.92
N LYS A 23 -2.21 10.34 4.98
CA LYS A 23 -1.34 11.39 4.45
C LYS A 23 -2.09 12.29 3.45
N GLY A 24 -3.15 11.77 2.81
CA GLY A 24 -3.90 12.49 1.77
C GLY A 24 -3.12 12.71 0.48
N SER A 25 -2.00 12.02 0.31
CA SER A 25 -1.15 12.09 -0.89
C SER A 25 -0.31 10.83 -1.05
N VAL A 26 0.06 10.53 -2.30
CA VAL A 26 0.99 9.46 -2.65
C VAL A 26 2.39 9.85 -2.15
N ASP A 27 3.15 8.87 -1.65
CA ASP A 27 4.52 9.11 -1.24
C ASP A 27 5.41 9.47 -2.43
N GLU A 28 6.25 10.49 -2.23
CA GLU A 28 7.15 11.02 -3.26
C GLU A 28 8.06 9.93 -3.83
N ASP A 29 8.52 9.02 -2.97
CA ASP A 29 9.47 7.95 -3.34
C ASP A 29 8.85 6.86 -4.24
N VAL A 30 7.52 6.81 -4.37
CA VAL A 30 6.81 5.88 -5.28
C VAL A 30 6.01 6.58 -6.36
N LEU A 31 6.04 7.91 -6.39
CA LEU A 31 5.23 8.69 -7.31
C LEU A 31 5.53 8.35 -8.77
N GLU A 32 6.81 8.20 -9.12
CA GLU A 32 7.24 7.89 -10.48
C GLU A 32 6.71 6.53 -10.95
N ILE A 33 6.84 5.48 -10.14
CA ILE A 33 6.35 4.14 -10.51
C ILE A 33 4.82 4.09 -10.56
N VAL A 34 4.14 4.81 -9.67
CA VAL A 34 2.67 4.95 -9.68
C VAL A 34 2.21 5.63 -10.97
N GLN A 35 2.86 6.72 -11.38
CA GLN A 35 2.54 7.43 -12.62
C GLN A 35 2.84 6.56 -13.85
N LEU A 36 3.98 5.87 -13.86
CA LEU A 36 4.35 4.95 -14.95
C LEU A 36 3.28 3.87 -15.15
N LEU A 37 2.88 3.18 -14.08
CA LEU A 37 1.85 2.14 -14.14
C LEU A 37 0.51 2.70 -14.58
N ASN A 38 0.09 3.85 -14.04
CA ASN A 38 -1.17 4.48 -14.41
C ASN A 38 -1.19 5.00 -15.85
N GLY A 39 -0.04 5.28 -16.45
CA GLY A 39 0.08 5.63 -17.86
C GLY A 39 -0.17 4.46 -18.82
N GLN A 40 0.01 3.21 -18.38
CA GLN A 40 -0.15 2.02 -19.23
C GLN A 40 -1.61 1.58 -19.34
N GLU A 41 -2.10 1.26 -20.54
CA GLU A 41 -3.50 0.84 -20.74
C GLU A 41 -3.90 -0.42 -19.95
N GLN A 42 -2.92 -1.26 -19.63
CA GLN A 42 -3.11 -2.56 -18.99
C GLN A 42 -3.20 -2.48 -17.46
N PHE A 43 -2.83 -1.34 -16.86
CA PHE A 43 -2.64 -1.22 -15.42
C PHE A 43 -3.29 0.03 -14.85
N PHE A 44 -3.67 -0.04 -13.57
CA PHE A 44 -3.78 1.12 -12.71
C PHE A 44 -3.53 0.74 -11.25
N THR A 45 -2.97 1.66 -10.49
CA THR A 45 -2.72 1.50 -9.07
C THR A 45 -3.96 1.86 -8.27
N THR A 46 -4.19 1.16 -7.16
CA THR A 46 -5.19 1.53 -6.15
C THR A 46 -4.46 2.03 -4.90
N SER A 47 -4.55 1.35 -3.76
CA SER A 47 -3.81 1.71 -2.55
C SER A 47 -2.32 1.41 -2.69
N SER A 48 -1.48 2.44 -2.53
CA SER A 48 -0.02 2.36 -2.64
C SER A 48 0.66 3.09 -1.48
N CYS A 49 1.83 2.62 -1.02
CA CYS A 49 2.60 3.19 0.09
C CYS A 49 4.10 2.94 -0.14
N ALA A 50 4.97 3.94 0.05
CA ALA A 50 6.43 3.79 -0.08
C ALA A 50 7.09 2.92 0.99
N GLY A 51 6.31 2.55 2.01
CA GLY A 51 6.80 1.94 3.23
C GLY A 51 6.86 2.98 4.36
N ARG A 52 6.82 2.49 5.59
CA ARG A 52 6.74 3.34 6.77
C ARG A 52 7.30 2.67 8.00
N ILE A 53 7.86 3.49 8.88
CA ILE A 53 8.18 3.13 10.24
C ILE A 53 7.05 3.62 11.14
N ILE A 54 6.59 2.74 12.01
CA ILE A 54 5.46 3.00 12.90
C ILE A 54 5.87 2.63 14.31
N LEU A 55 5.56 3.51 15.27
CA LEU A 55 5.55 3.17 16.68
C LEU A 55 4.10 3.11 17.15
N LEU A 56 3.70 1.96 17.66
CA LEU A 56 2.37 1.71 18.17
C LEU A 56 2.42 1.56 19.69
N ASP A 57 1.42 2.10 20.38
CA ASP A 57 1.18 1.79 21.78
C ASP A 57 0.68 0.35 21.89
N GLY A 58 1.34 -0.44 22.73
CA GLY A 58 1.07 -1.84 22.99
C GLY A 58 0.01 -2.08 24.06
N SER A 59 -0.61 -1.03 24.62
CA SER A 59 -1.72 -1.12 25.59
C SER A 59 -3.04 -1.67 25.00
N ILE A 60 -2.97 -2.71 24.17
CA ILE A 60 -4.10 -3.31 23.48
C ILE A 60 -4.62 -4.48 24.33
N ASN A 61 -5.69 -4.23 25.08
CA ASN A 61 -6.49 -5.31 25.67
C ASN A 61 -7.13 -6.14 24.54
N GLY A 62 -6.46 -7.21 24.10
CA GLY A 62 -7.05 -8.43 23.55
C GLY A 62 -8.12 -8.34 22.45
N SER A 63 -7.89 -7.65 21.33
CA SER A 63 -8.73 -7.83 20.14
C SER A 63 -7.91 -8.28 18.92
N GLU A 64 -8.37 -9.34 18.26
CA GLU A 64 -7.68 -10.05 17.15
C GLU A 64 -7.52 -9.21 15.87
N VAL A 65 -8.13 -8.01 15.78
CA VAL A 65 -8.05 -7.13 14.60
C VAL A 65 -7.43 -5.78 14.97
N GLN A 66 -6.10 -5.73 14.95
CA GLN A 66 -5.25 -4.65 15.44
C GLN A 66 -5.39 -3.28 14.69
N LYS A 67 -6.13 -3.16 13.59
CA LYS A 67 -6.10 -1.92 12.78
C LYS A 67 -7.02 -0.79 13.27
N GLN A 68 -8.09 -1.08 14.01
CA GLN A 68 -9.12 -0.08 14.34
C GLN A 68 -8.93 0.64 15.69
N ASN A 69 -8.16 0.06 16.62
CA ASN A 69 -7.92 0.63 17.96
C ASN A 69 -6.43 0.73 18.34
N CYS A 70 -5.51 0.70 17.38
CA CYS A 70 -4.10 0.99 17.67
C CYS A 70 -3.90 2.48 17.89
N SER A 71 -3.25 2.86 18.99
CA SER A 71 -2.74 4.22 19.21
C SER A 71 -1.40 4.36 18.50
N TRP A 72 -1.32 5.27 17.52
CA TRP A 72 -0.10 5.51 16.75
C TRP A 72 0.69 6.61 17.45
N LEU A 73 1.82 6.22 18.03
CA LEU A 73 2.71 7.14 18.73
C LEU A 73 3.60 7.90 17.73
N LEU A 74 4.02 7.22 16.66
CA LEU A 74 4.82 7.78 15.56
C LEU A 74 4.47 7.12 14.23
N VAL A 75 4.47 7.91 13.16
CA VAL A 75 4.38 7.44 11.76
C VAL A 75 5.37 8.24 10.94
N THR A 76 6.25 7.58 10.20
CA THR A 76 7.10 8.26 9.22
C THR A 76 7.28 7.42 7.97
N HIS A 77 7.28 8.09 6.82
CA HIS A 77 7.56 7.51 5.51
C HIS A 77 9.02 7.78 5.07
N LYS A 78 9.84 8.31 5.99
CA LYS A 78 11.26 8.60 5.79
C LYS A 78 12.10 7.86 6.83
N ALA A 79 13.42 7.88 6.65
CA ALA A 79 14.34 7.35 7.64
C ALA A 79 14.06 7.97 9.01
N CYS A 80 13.85 7.13 10.02
CA CYS A 80 13.52 7.57 11.36
C CYS A 80 14.81 7.82 12.15
N VAL A 81 14.87 8.93 12.88
CA VAL A 81 15.99 9.23 13.79
C VAL A 81 15.66 8.79 15.22
N LYS A 82 16.70 8.38 15.95
CA LYS A 82 16.57 7.86 17.32
C LYS A 82 15.76 8.78 18.23
N ASP A 83 16.00 10.09 18.14
CA ASP A 83 15.40 11.05 19.06
C ASP A 83 13.88 11.19 18.84
N ASP A 84 13.39 11.09 17.60
CA ASP A 84 11.96 11.07 17.30
C ASP A 84 11.27 9.85 17.94
N VAL A 85 11.93 8.69 17.88
CA VAL A 85 11.43 7.46 18.51
C VAL A 85 11.36 7.63 20.03
N VAL A 86 12.42 8.17 20.64
CA VAL A 86 12.48 8.39 22.10
C VAL A 86 11.41 9.39 22.55
N VAL A 87 11.18 10.47 21.80
CA VAL A 87 10.11 11.44 22.09
C VAL A 87 8.74 10.79 21.98
N ALA A 88 8.50 9.98 20.94
CA ALA A 88 7.23 9.29 20.77
C ALA A 88 6.98 8.22 21.86
N LEU A 89 8.02 7.50 22.29
CA LEU A 89 7.95 6.49 23.35
C LEU A 89 7.50 7.06 24.71
N ARG A 90 7.82 8.33 25.01
CA ARG A 90 7.37 8.98 26.26
C ARG A 90 5.85 9.09 26.38
N ARG A 91 5.13 8.92 25.26
CA ARG A 91 3.66 8.93 25.20
C ARG A 91 3.05 7.53 25.32
N ALA A 92 3.87 6.47 25.34
CA ALA A 92 3.38 5.10 25.45
C ALA A 92 2.83 4.83 26.86
N ASN A 93 1.72 4.10 26.94
CA ASN A 93 1.12 3.70 28.20
C ASN A 93 1.31 2.19 28.46
N GLY A 94 2.57 1.74 28.41
CA GLY A 94 2.97 0.34 28.57
C GLY A 94 4.01 -0.10 27.55
N ASP A 95 3.89 -1.33 27.07
CA ASP A 95 4.72 -1.84 25.98
C ASP A 95 4.49 -1.02 24.70
N ALA A 96 5.50 -0.98 23.83
CA ALA A 96 5.40 -0.31 22.53
C ALA A 96 5.97 -1.21 21.43
N ILE A 97 5.35 -1.17 20.25
CA ILE A 97 5.75 -1.95 19.10
C ILE A 97 6.35 -1.01 18.06
N LEU A 98 7.65 -1.15 17.81
CA LEU A 98 8.32 -0.54 16.67
C LEU A 98 8.25 -1.49 15.47
N LYS A 99 7.61 -1.05 14.39
CA LYS A 99 7.36 -1.86 13.20
C LYS A 99 7.79 -1.13 11.94
N PHE A 100 8.43 -1.86 11.03
CA PHE A 100 8.60 -1.44 9.64
C PHE A 100 7.56 -2.14 8.76
N GLU A 101 6.83 -1.37 7.96
CA GLU A 101 5.99 -1.88 6.88
C GLU A 101 6.66 -1.52 5.55
N PRO A 102 6.99 -2.49 4.69
CA PRO A 102 7.69 -2.22 3.44
C PRO A 102 6.78 -1.53 2.41
N LEU A 103 7.37 -1.13 1.27
CA LEU A 103 6.65 -0.70 0.08
C LEU A 103 5.55 -1.71 -0.29
N VAL A 104 4.34 -1.21 -0.53
CA VAL A 104 3.21 -1.97 -1.04
C VAL A 104 2.57 -1.22 -2.19
N LEU A 105 2.39 -1.89 -3.32
CA LEU A 105 1.62 -1.41 -4.47
C LEU A 105 0.50 -2.42 -4.74
N HIS A 106 -0.73 -1.95 -4.88
CA HIS A 106 -1.83 -2.77 -5.38
C HIS A 106 -2.16 -2.34 -6.81
N VAL A 107 -1.88 -3.21 -7.78
CA VAL A 107 -2.02 -2.89 -9.20
C VAL A 107 -3.13 -3.74 -9.80
N GLN A 108 -4.21 -3.10 -10.22
CA GLN A 108 -5.24 -3.79 -10.96
C GLN A 108 -4.80 -3.98 -12.42
N CYS A 109 -4.82 -5.22 -12.87
CA CYS A 109 -4.38 -5.64 -14.21
C CYS A 109 -5.59 -5.92 -15.09
N ARG A 110 -5.49 -5.57 -16.38
CA ARG A 110 -6.56 -5.77 -17.35
C ARG A 110 -6.80 -7.26 -17.63
N GLN A 111 -5.72 -8.04 -17.74
CA GLN A 111 -5.78 -9.48 -18.00
C GLN A 111 -4.79 -10.24 -17.11
N LEU A 112 -4.98 -11.56 -17.03
CA LEU A 112 -4.07 -12.43 -16.26
C LEU A 112 -2.66 -12.40 -16.84
N GLN A 113 -2.54 -12.30 -18.16
CA GLN A 113 -1.24 -12.20 -18.83
C GLN A 113 -0.50 -10.92 -18.43
N ASP A 114 -1.21 -9.78 -18.34
CA ASP A 114 -0.64 -8.51 -17.89
C ASP A 114 -0.13 -8.63 -16.44
N ALA A 115 -0.91 -9.28 -15.57
CA ALA A 115 -0.51 -9.53 -14.18
C ALA A 115 0.72 -10.45 -14.06
N ARG A 116 0.85 -11.46 -14.92
CA ARG A 116 2.02 -12.36 -14.95
C ARG A 116 3.28 -11.62 -15.37
N ILE A 117 3.19 -10.76 -16.38
CA ILE A 117 4.32 -9.93 -16.82
C ILE A 117 4.77 -9.02 -15.67
N LEU A 118 3.83 -8.31 -15.05
CA LEU A 118 4.14 -7.41 -13.95
C LEU A 118 4.68 -8.16 -12.71
N HIS A 119 4.16 -9.35 -12.42
CA HIS A 119 4.68 -10.22 -11.36
C HIS A 119 6.14 -10.61 -11.61
N SER A 120 6.49 -11.05 -12.82
CA SER A 120 7.90 -11.35 -13.16
C SER A 120 8.80 -10.14 -12.94
N VAL A 121 8.39 -8.97 -13.44
CA VAL A 121 9.14 -7.71 -13.24
C VAL A 121 9.31 -7.39 -11.75
N ALA A 122 8.26 -7.59 -10.94
CA ALA A 122 8.31 -7.36 -9.50
C ALA A 122 9.29 -8.30 -8.80
N ILE A 123 9.24 -9.61 -9.11
CA ILE A 123 10.16 -10.62 -8.55
C ILE A 123 11.60 -10.31 -8.94
N ASP A 124 11.86 -10.01 -10.21
CA ASP A 124 13.19 -9.69 -10.74
C ASP A 124 13.75 -8.38 -10.15
N SER A 125 12.85 -7.45 -9.77
CA SER A 125 13.19 -6.21 -9.05
C SER A 125 13.35 -6.40 -7.53
N GLY A 126 13.24 -7.63 -7.01
CA GLY A 126 13.44 -7.95 -5.61
C GLY A 126 12.17 -7.96 -4.73
N PHE A 127 10.98 -7.72 -5.30
CA PHE A 127 9.70 -7.77 -4.58
C PHE A 127 9.18 -9.20 -4.44
N ARG A 128 9.92 -10.04 -3.70
CA ARG A 128 9.66 -11.50 -3.58
C ARG A 128 8.30 -11.86 -2.99
N ASN A 129 7.67 -10.92 -2.28
CA ASN A 129 6.35 -11.10 -1.65
C ASN A 129 5.18 -10.62 -2.54
N SER A 130 5.42 -10.37 -3.83
CA SER A 130 4.36 -10.06 -4.80
C SER A 130 3.55 -11.30 -5.16
N GLY A 131 2.24 -11.15 -5.34
CA GLY A 131 1.34 -12.25 -5.66
C GLY A 131 0.11 -11.79 -6.42
N ILE A 132 -0.42 -12.67 -7.27
CA ILE A 132 -1.62 -12.37 -8.07
C ILE A 132 -2.84 -12.89 -7.33
N THR A 133 -3.87 -12.04 -7.22
CA THR A 133 -5.19 -12.44 -6.72
C THR A 133 -6.26 -12.21 -7.79
N VAL A 134 -7.18 -13.17 -7.91
CA VAL A 134 -8.31 -13.09 -8.84
C VAL A 134 -9.59 -12.97 -8.01
N GLY A 135 -10.15 -11.78 -7.99
CA GLY A 135 -11.36 -11.45 -7.26
C GLY A 135 -12.65 -11.78 -8.03
N LYS A 136 -13.78 -11.53 -7.37
CA LYS A 136 -15.11 -11.64 -7.98
C LYS A 136 -15.22 -10.72 -9.21
N ARG A 137 -16.00 -11.15 -10.22
CA ARG A 137 -16.18 -10.44 -11.50
C ARG A 137 -14.89 -10.29 -12.33
N GLY A 138 -13.90 -11.16 -12.13
CA GLY A 138 -12.69 -11.18 -12.96
C GLY A 138 -11.71 -10.05 -12.70
N LYS A 139 -11.78 -9.40 -11.52
CA LYS A 139 -10.79 -8.40 -11.12
C LYS A 139 -9.47 -9.09 -10.80
N ILE A 140 -8.41 -8.72 -11.52
CA ILE A 140 -7.08 -9.30 -11.33
C ILE A 140 -6.21 -8.24 -10.67
N MET A 141 -5.67 -8.56 -9.50
CA MET A 141 -4.78 -7.68 -8.74
C MET A 141 -3.41 -8.32 -8.62
N LEU A 142 -2.36 -7.52 -8.79
CA LEU A 142 -1.01 -7.79 -8.31
C LEU A 142 -0.74 -6.97 -7.05
#